data_AF-A0A208XGF2-F1
#
_entry.id   AF-A0A208XGF2-F1
#
_cell.length_a   1.000
_cell.length_b   1.000
_cell.length_c   1.000
_cell.angle_alpha   90.00
_cell.angle_beta   90.00
_cell.angle_gamma   90.00
#
_symmetry.space_group_name_H-M   'P 1'
#
loop_
_entity.id
_entity.type
_entity.pdbx_description
1 polymer ?
#
loop_
_entity_poly.entity_id
_entity_poly.type
_entity_poly.pdbx_seq_one_letter_code
_entity_poly.pdbx_strand_id
1 'polypeptide(L)'
;MAMDYSQPYPSQRSPVLARRVVCASQPLAAQAGLRMMLQGGNAVDAAVAAAIASTVVEPTANGVGSDAFAVVWDGARLHGLNASGRAPAMWDPARFAGAQAMPRRGWDSVTVPGAVSSWVELCRRFGKLPFEQLFEPAVDYARYGFAVSPIIGALWQRIAPNYADQPGFAEAFLPGGRAPAPGEIFRNAPLAATLEAIAATRGEALYRGALGEALVAHAARHGGAMTMDDLASHRAQWCGTLSQRIADVDVHEIPPNTQGIATLIALGILERHDLRRHDVDGVDALHLQIEAMKLAFADVEAFVGDPESMAIDPRALLSEAYLDARAALIDPRRAGDFGAGAPRQGGTVYLAAADADGMMVSFIQSNYEGFGSGVVVPGTGISLQNRGMGFSLQAGHANRVGPRLRPLHTIGFRVFAVGSNEQAASICGIRVHRVKIAAFAICGTLAGLAGFLLAARLQSGQPTAGEFYELTAIAAVVLGGAALKGGEGKLFNSVVGVFIMVLLGNVLNLAGVGTYWQRVAVGLVIVAAAAADQLRHRR
;
A
#
# COMPACT_ATOMS: atom_id res chain seq x y z
N MET A 1 32.07 6.90 6.78
CA MET A 1 31.56 6.93 5.39
C MET A 1 30.14 6.43 5.41
N ALA A 2 29.16 7.18 4.91
CA ALA A 2 27.83 6.66 4.68
C ALA A 2 27.87 5.72 3.47
N MET A 3 27.20 4.57 3.55
CA MET A 3 27.12 3.63 2.43
C MET A 3 26.28 4.27 1.31
N ASP A 4 26.89 4.53 0.15
CA ASP A 4 26.17 4.97 -1.05
C ASP A 4 25.76 3.74 -1.86
N TYR A 5 24.44 3.57 -2.02
CA TYR A 5 23.83 2.47 -2.77
C TYR A 5 23.00 2.98 -3.95
N SER A 6 23.28 4.21 -4.42
CA SER A 6 22.71 4.74 -5.66
C SER A 6 23.12 3.91 -6.87
N GLN A 7 22.21 3.76 -7.83
CA GLN A 7 22.42 2.99 -9.06
C GLN A 7 22.37 3.97 -10.25
N PRO A 8 23.51 4.55 -10.66
CA PRO A 8 23.54 5.56 -11.72
C PRO A 8 23.30 4.99 -13.12
N TYR A 9 23.35 3.66 -13.28
CA TYR A 9 23.17 2.98 -14.55
C TYR A 9 21.94 2.07 -14.53
N PRO A 10 21.26 1.88 -15.67
CA PRO A 10 20.22 0.86 -15.79
C PRO A 10 20.79 -0.54 -15.51
N SER A 11 20.00 -1.37 -14.86
CA SER A 11 20.35 -2.77 -14.56
C SER A 11 19.27 -3.70 -15.10
N GLN A 12 19.66 -4.91 -15.48
CA GLN A 12 18.76 -5.97 -15.90
C GLN A 12 19.01 -7.21 -15.05
N ARG A 13 17.95 -7.98 -14.76
CA ARG A 13 18.04 -9.29 -14.12
C ARG A 13 17.45 -10.33 -15.06
N SER A 14 18.25 -11.31 -15.44
CA SER A 14 17.74 -12.48 -16.17
C SER A 14 16.77 -13.28 -15.29
N PRO A 15 15.79 -13.98 -15.87
CA PRO A 15 14.95 -14.93 -15.14
C PRO A 15 15.81 -15.99 -14.44
N VAL A 16 15.46 -16.30 -13.18
CA VAL A 16 16.08 -17.39 -12.43
C VAL A 16 15.36 -18.70 -12.79
N LEU A 17 16.11 -19.68 -13.26
CA LEU A 17 15.60 -21.03 -13.57
C LEU A 17 16.12 -22.02 -12.53
N ALA A 18 15.22 -22.70 -11.82
CA ALA A 18 15.60 -23.67 -10.80
C ALA A 18 14.51 -24.74 -10.59
N ARG A 19 14.92 -25.92 -10.11
CA ARG A 19 13.98 -26.97 -9.65
C ARG A 19 13.29 -26.61 -8.33
N ARG A 20 13.85 -25.68 -7.57
CA ARG A 20 13.37 -25.21 -6.28
C ARG A 20 13.61 -23.71 -6.23
N VAL A 21 12.57 -22.92 -5.98
CA VAL A 21 12.67 -21.46 -6.01
C VAL A 21 11.81 -20.85 -4.92
N VAL A 22 12.35 -19.80 -4.28
CA VAL A 22 11.64 -18.94 -3.33
C VAL A 22 11.84 -17.51 -3.79
N CYS A 23 10.74 -16.78 -3.92
CA CYS A 23 10.73 -15.36 -4.26
C CYS A 23 10.06 -14.58 -3.11
N ALA A 24 10.75 -13.56 -2.61
CA ALA A 24 10.24 -12.66 -1.58
C ALA A 24 10.82 -11.25 -1.80
N SER A 25 10.16 -10.22 -1.26
CA SER A 25 10.61 -8.81 -1.29
C SER A 25 11.93 -8.59 -0.54
N GLN A 26 12.27 -9.46 0.42
CA GLN A 26 13.49 -9.38 1.21
C GLN A 26 14.36 -10.65 1.00
N PRO A 27 15.58 -10.52 0.44
CA PRO A 27 16.57 -11.60 0.35
C PRO A 27 16.73 -12.49 1.58
N LEU A 28 16.75 -11.96 2.80
CA LEU A 28 16.86 -12.77 4.03
C LEU A 28 15.64 -13.68 4.26
N ALA A 29 14.45 -13.23 3.86
CA ALA A 29 13.25 -14.06 3.91
C ALA A 29 13.27 -15.15 2.83
N ALA A 30 13.70 -14.81 1.61
CA ALA A 30 13.90 -15.80 0.55
C ALA A 30 14.95 -16.87 0.95
N GLN A 31 16.03 -16.45 1.62
CA GLN A 31 17.06 -17.34 2.15
C GLN A 31 16.53 -18.25 3.25
N ALA A 32 15.67 -17.75 4.15
CA ALA A 32 15.01 -18.57 5.17
C ALA A 32 14.17 -19.70 4.53
N GLY A 33 13.36 -19.37 3.52
CA GLY A 33 12.59 -20.37 2.78
C GLY A 33 13.46 -21.38 2.03
N LEU A 34 14.51 -20.90 1.36
CA LEU A 34 15.45 -21.78 0.64
C LEU A 34 16.19 -22.73 1.59
N ARG A 35 16.56 -22.27 2.79
CA ARG A 35 17.17 -23.12 3.83
C ARG A 35 16.27 -24.31 4.17
N MET A 36 14.96 -24.09 4.31
CA MET A 36 14.00 -25.18 4.58
C MET A 36 13.90 -26.15 3.39
N MET A 37 13.86 -25.65 2.16
CA MET A 37 13.88 -26.52 0.97
C MET A 37 15.13 -27.39 0.88
N LEU A 38 16.29 -26.86 1.28
CA LEU A 38 17.56 -27.60 1.28
C LEU A 38 17.62 -28.65 2.40
N GLN A 39 16.88 -28.44 3.48
CA GLN A 39 16.73 -29.39 4.58
C GLN A 39 15.66 -30.47 4.33
N GLY A 40 15.09 -30.53 3.12
CA GLY A 40 14.11 -31.54 2.73
C GLY A 40 12.65 -31.09 2.80
N GLY A 41 12.40 -29.82 3.13
CA GLY A 41 11.06 -29.22 3.08
C GLY A 41 10.54 -29.03 1.65
N ASN A 42 9.24 -28.83 1.54
CA ASN A 42 8.55 -28.54 0.28
C ASN A 42 8.26 -27.04 0.09
N ALA A 43 7.51 -26.68 -0.95
CA ALA A 43 7.13 -25.30 -1.22
C ALA A 43 6.35 -24.64 -0.08
N VAL A 44 5.53 -25.39 0.66
CA VAL A 44 4.79 -24.87 1.83
C VAL A 44 5.72 -24.58 3.00
N ASP A 45 6.61 -25.50 3.36
CA ASP A 45 7.61 -25.29 4.42
C ASP A 45 8.45 -24.04 4.14
N ALA A 46 8.87 -23.88 2.88
CA ALA A 46 9.66 -22.75 2.42
C ALA A 46 8.89 -21.42 2.47
N ALA A 47 7.63 -21.43 2.00
CA ALA A 47 6.77 -20.26 2.01
C ALA A 47 6.49 -19.79 3.45
N VAL A 48 6.20 -20.72 4.36
CA VAL A 48 5.94 -20.43 5.77
C VAL A 48 7.21 -19.90 6.47
N ALA A 49 8.38 -20.51 6.26
CA ALA A 49 9.62 -20.00 6.84
C ALA A 49 9.99 -18.60 6.32
N ALA A 50 9.78 -18.34 5.03
CA ALA A 50 9.95 -17.00 4.46
C ALA A 50 8.95 -16.00 5.07
N ALA A 51 7.69 -16.39 5.24
CA ALA A 51 6.63 -15.58 5.84
C ALA A 51 6.96 -15.19 7.29
N ILE A 52 7.40 -16.15 8.10
CA ILE A 52 7.81 -15.94 9.49
C ILE A 52 9.03 -15.01 9.53
N ALA A 53 10.05 -15.26 8.70
CA ALA A 53 11.24 -14.40 8.63
C ALA A 53 10.88 -12.96 8.25
N SER A 54 9.98 -12.76 7.29
CA SER A 54 9.49 -11.44 6.89
C SER A 54 8.85 -10.64 8.04
N THR A 55 8.34 -11.27 9.10
CA THR A 55 7.85 -10.52 10.29
C THR A 55 8.97 -9.82 11.07
N VAL A 56 10.22 -10.25 10.85
CA VAL A 56 11.42 -9.72 11.51
C VAL A 56 12.18 -8.77 10.58
N VAL A 57 12.44 -9.21 9.34
CA VAL A 57 13.33 -8.51 8.40
C VAL A 57 12.64 -7.45 7.54
N GLU A 58 11.31 -7.40 7.59
CA GLU A 58 10.49 -6.42 6.87
C GLU A 58 9.35 -5.85 7.74
N PRO A 59 9.65 -5.28 8.93
CA PRO A 59 8.62 -4.87 9.89
C PRO A 59 7.83 -3.64 9.43
N THR A 60 8.32 -2.93 8.41
CA THR A 60 7.65 -1.78 7.78
C THR A 60 6.46 -2.16 6.92
N ALA A 61 6.17 -3.46 6.72
CA ALA A 61 5.05 -3.93 5.91
C ALA A 61 4.32 -5.15 6.52
N ASN A 62 4.82 -5.69 7.63
CA ASN A 62 4.44 -7.00 8.14
C ASN A 62 4.76 -7.16 9.63
N GLY A 63 4.12 -8.12 10.29
CA GLY A 63 4.42 -8.50 11.68
C GLY A 63 3.72 -9.79 12.08
N VAL A 64 4.00 -10.28 13.29
CA VAL A 64 3.28 -11.44 13.86
C VAL A 64 1.78 -11.13 14.05
N GLY A 65 1.44 -9.86 14.28
CA GLY A 65 0.07 -9.39 14.42
C GLY A 65 -0.69 -9.16 13.10
N SER A 66 -0.17 -9.67 11.98
CA SER A 66 -0.82 -9.59 10.65
C SER A 66 -1.88 -10.67 10.46
N ASP A 67 -2.63 -10.59 9.37
CA ASP A 67 -3.37 -11.67 8.73
C ASP A 67 -2.75 -12.13 7.40
N ALA A 68 -3.22 -13.26 6.88
CA ALA A 68 -2.63 -13.91 5.72
C ALA A 68 -3.65 -14.61 4.81
N PHE A 69 -3.24 -14.80 3.56
CA PHE A 69 -3.93 -15.61 2.56
C PHE A 69 -2.93 -16.47 1.80
N ALA A 70 -3.38 -17.61 1.30
CA ALA A 70 -2.55 -18.48 0.49
C ALA A 70 -3.35 -19.20 -0.60
N VAL A 71 -2.77 -19.30 -1.79
CA VAL A 71 -3.18 -20.24 -2.84
C VAL A 71 -2.09 -21.30 -2.96
N VAL A 72 -2.47 -22.57 -2.85
CA VAL A 72 -1.56 -23.72 -2.89
C VAL A 72 -1.97 -24.65 -4.02
N TRP A 73 -1.06 -24.94 -4.93
CA TRP A 73 -1.15 -26.06 -5.86
C TRP A 73 -0.39 -27.25 -5.28
N ASP A 74 -1.09 -28.34 -4.99
CA ASP A 74 -0.49 -29.54 -4.35
C ASP A 74 0.12 -30.54 -5.34
N GLY A 75 0.19 -30.19 -6.63
CA GLY A 75 0.57 -31.11 -7.72
C GLY A 75 -0.63 -31.69 -8.47
N ALA A 76 -1.84 -31.62 -7.90
CA ALA A 76 -3.05 -32.17 -8.50
C ALA A 76 -4.25 -31.19 -8.49
N ARG A 77 -4.37 -30.34 -7.47
CA ARG A 77 -5.48 -29.40 -7.31
C ARG A 77 -5.07 -28.12 -6.59
N LEU A 78 -5.83 -27.05 -6.84
CA LEU A 78 -5.69 -25.77 -6.15
C LEU A 78 -6.48 -25.75 -4.84
N HIS A 79 -5.88 -25.12 -3.83
CA HIS A 79 -6.49 -24.83 -2.53
C HIS A 79 -6.36 -23.34 -2.25
N GLY A 80 -7.36 -22.75 -1.62
CA GLY A 80 -7.29 -21.39 -1.09
C GLY A 80 -7.51 -21.36 0.41
N LEU A 81 -6.67 -20.61 1.12
CA LEU A 81 -6.71 -20.40 2.56
C LEU A 81 -6.97 -18.92 2.85
N ASN A 82 -8.03 -18.65 3.62
CA ASN A 82 -8.33 -17.36 4.19
C ASN A 82 -8.04 -17.41 5.70
N ALA A 83 -6.97 -16.75 6.12
CA ALA A 83 -6.64 -16.58 7.52
C ALA A 83 -6.76 -15.10 7.93
N SER A 84 -7.76 -14.39 7.39
CA SER A 84 -8.07 -13.03 7.83
C SER A 84 -8.87 -13.00 9.12
N GLY A 85 -8.50 -12.04 9.96
CA GLY A 85 -9.05 -11.83 11.29
C GLY A 85 -10.46 -11.26 11.28
N ARG A 86 -11.30 -11.76 12.19
CA ARG A 86 -12.59 -11.13 12.49
C ARG A 86 -12.40 -9.93 13.41
N ALA A 87 -13.31 -8.96 13.31
CA ALA A 87 -13.44 -7.87 14.27
C ALA A 87 -13.78 -8.41 15.66
N PRO A 88 -13.34 -7.75 16.75
CA PRO A 88 -13.80 -8.05 18.10
C PRO A 88 -15.32 -8.12 18.19
N ALA A 89 -15.85 -9.00 19.04
CA ALA A 89 -17.28 -9.13 19.25
C ALA A 89 -17.95 -7.85 19.78
N MET A 90 -17.19 -6.97 20.40
CA MET A 90 -17.66 -5.68 20.92
C MET A 90 -17.57 -4.53 19.90
N TRP A 91 -17.22 -4.79 18.63
CA TRP A 91 -17.30 -3.78 17.57
C TRP A 91 -18.73 -3.64 17.03
N ASP A 92 -19.60 -3.06 17.85
CA ASP A 92 -20.87 -2.55 17.37
C ASP A 92 -20.67 -1.23 16.58
N PRO A 93 -21.54 -0.89 15.61
CA PRO A 93 -21.42 0.36 14.87
C PRO A 93 -21.53 1.63 15.75
N ALA A 94 -22.15 1.55 16.93
CA ALA A 94 -22.28 2.70 17.84
C ALA A 94 -20.96 3.04 18.54
N ARG A 95 -20.03 2.07 18.71
CA ARG A 95 -18.65 2.31 19.14
C ARG A 95 -17.93 3.36 18.27
N PHE A 96 -18.28 3.39 16.98
CA PHE A 96 -17.71 4.30 15.99
C PHE A 96 -18.67 5.46 15.65
N ALA A 97 -19.70 5.70 16.47
CA ALA A 97 -20.64 6.79 16.25
C ALA A 97 -19.91 8.14 16.28
N GLY A 98 -20.19 8.98 15.28
CA GLY A 98 -19.55 10.29 15.13
C GLY A 98 -18.19 10.27 14.43
N ALA A 99 -17.59 9.10 14.16
CA ALA A 99 -16.41 8.98 13.33
C ALA A 99 -16.78 9.12 11.83
N GLN A 100 -15.93 9.81 11.06
CA GLN A 100 -16.12 9.93 9.60
C GLN A 100 -15.64 8.70 8.84
N ALA A 101 -14.67 7.97 9.40
CA ALA A 101 -14.11 6.73 8.86
C ALA A 101 -13.55 5.90 10.02
N MET A 102 -13.28 4.60 9.75
CA MET A 102 -12.59 3.74 10.70
C MET A 102 -11.24 4.35 11.11
N PRO A 103 -10.86 4.26 12.40
CA PRO A 103 -9.56 4.74 12.87
C PRO A 103 -8.40 4.11 12.09
N ARG A 104 -7.38 4.92 11.76
CA ARG A 104 -6.20 4.43 11.04
C ARG A 104 -5.16 3.74 11.93
N ARG A 105 -5.11 4.09 13.21
CA ARG A 105 -4.09 3.64 14.17
C ARG A 105 -4.74 3.31 15.51
N GLY A 106 -3.98 2.71 16.40
CA GLY A 106 -4.44 2.33 17.73
C GLY A 106 -5.35 1.10 17.71
N TRP A 107 -5.80 0.70 18.90
CA TRP A 107 -6.52 -0.56 19.12
C TRP A 107 -7.85 -0.66 18.36
N ASP A 108 -8.55 0.45 18.13
CA ASP A 108 -9.81 0.46 17.38
C ASP A 108 -9.64 0.33 15.85
N SER A 109 -8.43 -0.01 15.41
CA SER A 109 -8.13 -0.46 14.05
C SER A 109 -7.72 -1.94 13.98
N VAL A 110 -7.54 -2.61 15.12
CA VAL A 110 -6.99 -3.96 15.22
C VAL A 110 -8.10 -5.02 15.19
N THR A 111 -8.05 -5.91 14.20
CA THR A 111 -8.83 -7.17 14.18
C THR A 111 -7.97 -8.34 14.66
N VAL A 112 -8.56 -9.52 14.85
CA VAL A 112 -7.83 -10.69 15.37
C VAL A 112 -6.66 -11.07 14.44
N PRO A 113 -5.40 -11.13 14.90
CA PRO A 113 -4.29 -11.54 14.04
C PRO A 113 -4.42 -12.95 13.50
N GLY A 114 -4.29 -13.12 12.19
CA GLY A 114 -4.54 -14.40 11.53
C GLY A 114 -3.34 -15.07 10.87
N ALA A 115 -2.21 -14.39 10.73
CA ALA A 115 -1.00 -14.90 10.08
C ALA A 115 -0.51 -16.20 10.73
N VAL A 116 -0.45 -16.26 12.06
CA VAL A 116 -0.01 -17.47 12.79
C VAL A 116 -0.91 -18.67 12.47
N SER A 117 -2.23 -18.48 12.45
CA SER A 117 -3.17 -19.55 12.09
C SER A 117 -2.95 -20.06 10.66
N SER A 118 -2.50 -19.20 9.73
CA SER A 118 -2.17 -19.62 8.37
C SER A 118 -0.93 -20.53 8.34
N TRP A 119 0.11 -20.18 9.09
CA TRP A 119 1.35 -20.96 9.17
C TRP A 119 1.07 -22.36 9.70
N VAL A 120 0.30 -22.43 10.79
CA VAL A 120 -0.10 -23.68 11.43
C VAL A 120 -0.90 -24.54 10.46
N GLU A 121 -1.92 -23.97 9.82
CA GLU A 121 -2.85 -24.73 8.99
C GLU A 121 -2.22 -25.21 7.67
N LEU A 122 -1.36 -24.39 7.06
CA LEU A 122 -0.55 -24.78 5.90
C LEU A 122 0.39 -25.94 6.24
N CYS A 123 1.16 -25.84 7.32
CA CYS A 123 2.11 -26.88 7.72
C CYS A 123 1.39 -28.15 8.16
N ARG A 124 0.26 -28.03 8.87
CA ARG A 124 -0.56 -29.18 9.28
C ARG A 124 -1.05 -29.99 8.09
N ARG A 125 -1.44 -29.32 7.00
CA ARG A 125 -2.03 -29.96 5.83
C ARG A 125 -0.99 -30.44 4.82
N PHE A 126 0.08 -29.67 4.63
CA PHE A 126 1.03 -29.87 3.53
C PHE A 126 2.49 -29.90 3.96
N GLY A 127 2.86 -29.49 5.17
CA GLY A 127 4.25 -29.40 5.60
C GLY A 127 4.96 -30.76 5.65
N LYS A 128 6.25 -30.79 5.31
CA LYS A 128 7.12 -31.98 5.44
C LYS A 128 8.05 -31.89 6.64
N LEU A 129 8.42 -30.68 7.07
CA LEU A 129 9.33 -30.47 8.19
C LEU A 129 8.58 -30.32 9.53
N PRO A 130 9.25 -30.58 10.68
CA PRO A 130 8.77 -30.14 11.98
C PRO A 130 8.45 -28.64 11.97
N PHE A 131 7.30 -28.26 12.52
CA PHE A 131 6.81 -26.88 12.49
C PHE A 131 7.80 -25.90 13.13
N GLU A 132 8.43 -26.35 14.21
CA GLU A 132 9.36 -25.58 15.04
C GLU A 132 10.64 -25.23 14.25
N GLN A 133 11.07 -26.11 13.35
CA GLN A 133 12.26 -25.91 12.52
C GLN A 133 12.10 -24.72 11.56
N LEU A 134 10.87 -24.43 11.12
CA LEU A 134 10.58 -23.32 10.19
C LEU A 134 10.85 -21.94 10.81
N PHE A 135 10.90 -21.87 12.15
CA PHE A 135 11.12 -20.62 12.89
C PHE A 135 12.60 -20.30 13.10
N GLU A 136 13.51 -21.27 12.95
CA GLU A 136 14.94 -21.09 13.24
C GLU A 136 15.52 -19.83 12.61
N PRO A 137 15.34 -19.54 11.30
CA PRO A 137 15.96 -18.36 10.68
C PRO A 137 15.41 -17.05 11.25
N ALA A 138 14.10 -17.00 11.50
CA ALA A 138 13.43 -15.81 12.01
C ALA A 138 13.82 -15.53 13.46
N VAL A 139 13.91 -16.58 14.29
CA VAL A 139 14.40 -16.49 15.68
C VAL A 139 15.84 -16.01 15.70
N ASP A 140 16.71 -16.55 14.83
CA ASP A 140 18.10 -16.11 14.70
C ASP A 140 18.18 -14.62 14.33
N TYR A 141 17.44 -14.18 13.30
CA TYR A 141 17.40 -12.78 12.89
C TYR A 141 16.85 -11.86 13.98
N ALA A 142 15.86 -12.30 14.76
CA ALA A 142 15.28 -11.49 15.83
C ALA A 142 16.23 -11.39 17.03
N ARG A 143 16.88 -12.50 17.42
CA ARG A 143 17.72 -12.63 18.61
C ARG A 143 19.10 -12.01 18.40
N TYR A 144 19.78 -12.37 17.32
CA TYR A 144 21.15 -11.94 17.03
C TYR A 144 21.22 -10.70 16.15
N GLY A 145 20.12 -10.42 15.44
CA GLY A 145 19.93 -9.24 14.62
C GLY A 145 20.26 -9.48 13.16
N PHE A 146 19.86 -8.52 12.33
CA PHE A 146 20.17 -8.49 10.89
C PHE A 146 20.54 -7.07 10.47
N ALA A 147 21.31 -6.95 9.38
CA ALA A 147 21.62 -5.66 8.79
C ALA A 147 20.40 -5.10 8.03
N VAL A 148 19.93 -3.93 8.44
CA VAL A 148 18.76 -3.29 7.82
C VAL A 148 19.07 -2.94 6.36
N SER A 149 18.25 -3.41 5.43
CA SER A 149 18.49 -3.16 4.00
C SER A 149 18.17 -1.70 3.63
N PRO A 150 18.75 -1.15 2.55
CA PRO A 150 18.54 0.24 2.15
C PRO A 150 17.08 0.67 2.00
N ILE A 151 16.27 -0.15 1.32
CA ILE A 151 14.84 0.14 1.11
C ILE A 151 14.09 0.13 2.44
N ILE A 152 14.35 -0.87 3.29
CA ILE A 152 13.68 -0.98 4.59
C ILE A 152 14.10 0.16 5.51
N GLY A 153 15.39 0.51 5.58
CA GLY A 153 15.87 1.66 6.36
C GLY A 153 15.24 2.98 5.91
N ALA A 154 15.15 3.22 4.59
CA ALA A 154 14.50 4.42 4.05
C ALA A 154 12.99 4.46 4.36
N LEU A 155 12.29 3.34 4.21
CA LEU A 155 10.87 3.24 4.58
C LEU A 155 10.67 3.47 6.08
N TRP A 156 11.48 2.83 6.92
CA TRP A 156 11.42 2.92 8.37
C TRP A 156 11.63 4.37 8.84
N GLN A 157 12.66 5.05 8.35
CA GLN A 157 12.91 6.46 8.64
C GLN A 157 11.75 7.37 8.21
N ARG A 158 11.12 7.08 7.07
CA ARG A 158 9.99 7.86 6.56
C ARG A 158 8.71 7.67 7.38
N ILE A 159 8.42 6.44 7.81
CA ILE A 159 7.10 6.10 8.36
C ILE A 159 7.07 6.01 9.88
N ALA A 160 8.16 5.62 10.55
CA ALA A 160 8.18 5.39 11.99
C ALA A 160 7.84 6.64 12.85
N PRO A 161 8.18 7.88 12.46
CA PRO A 161 7.75 9.07 13.20
C PRO A 161 6.23 9.18 13.36
N ASN A 162 5.45 8.59 12.45
CA ASN A 162 3.99 8.61 12.49
C ASN A 162 3.40 7.70 13.58
N TYR A 163 4.20 6.85 14.21
CA TYR A 163 3.73 5.86 15.19
C TYR A 163 4.42 6.02 16.55
N ALA A 164 5.28 7.03 16.72
CA ALA A 164 6.08 7.19 17.94
C ALA A 164 5.22 7.40 19.21
N ASP A 165 3.98 7.87 19.05
CA ASP A 165 2.98 8.06 20.09
C ASP A 165 2.16 6.79 20.39
N GLN A 166 2.25 5.76 19.56
CA GLN A 166 1.50 4.52 19.72
C GLN A 166 2.12 3.64 20.80
N PRO A 167 1.30 2.93 21.61
CA PRO A 167 1.78 2.18 22.75
C PRO A 167 2.72 1.04 22.33
N GLY A 168 3.91 1.02 22.93
CA GLY A 168 4.97 0.03 22.67
C GLY A 168 5.79 0.25 21.40
N PHE A 169 5.40 1.17 20.50
CA PHE A 169 6.05 1.33 19.20
C PHE A 169 7.51 1.78 19.32
N ALA A 170 7.76 2.85 20.08
CA ALA A 170 9.09 3.43 20.21
C ALA A 170 10.09 2.46 20.86
N GLU A 171 9.65 1.69 21.86
CA GLU A 171 10.46 0.67 22.52
C GLU A 171 10.90 -0.42 21.53
N ALA A 172 9.98 -0.88 20.68
CA ALA A 172 10.25 -1.98 19.76
C ALA A 172 11.00 -1.56 18.48
N PHE A 173 10.69 -0.39 17.93
CA PHE A 173 11.12 -0.01 16.57
C PHE A 173 11.91 1.30 16.48
N LEU A 174 12.14 2.00 17.60
CA LEU A 174 12.99 3.19 17.68
C LEU A 174 14.12 3.00 18.71
N PRO A 175 15.02 2.01 18.53
CA PRO A 175 16.14 1.82 19.44
C PRO A 175 16.99 3.09 19.50
N GLY A 176 17.28 3.57 20.71
CA GLY A 176 17.96 4.86 20.91
C GLY A 176 17.15 6.08 20.47
N GLY A 177 15.82 5.95 20.34
CA GLY A 177 14.91 7.04 20.00
C GLY A 177 14.79 7.37 18.51
N ARG A 178 15.36 6.54 17.62
CA ARG A 178 15.34 6.77 16.16
C ARG A 178 15.15 5.47 15.37
N ALA A 179 14.70 5.60 14.12
CA ALA A 179 14.69 4.50 13.18
C ALA A 179 16.13 4.02 12.90
N PRO A 180 16.36 2.69 12.77
CA PRO A 180 17.64 2.14 12.32
C PRO A 180 18.04 2.67 10.94
N ALA A 181 19.33 2.90 10.73
CA ALA A 181 19.86 3.27 9.42
C ALA A 181 20.16 2.04 8.56
N PRO A 182 20.19 2.16 7.22
CA PRO A 182 20.72 1.11 6.35
C PRO A 182 22.09 0.62 6.81
N GLY A 183 22.24 -0.71 6.88
CA GLY A 183 23.44 -1.39 7.36
C GLY A 183 23.56 -1.54 8.88
N GLU A 184 22.76 -0.82 9.67
CA GLU A 184 22.72 -0.97 11.13
C GLU A 184 22.13 -2.33 11.51
N ILE A 185 22.68 -2.96 12.56
CA ILE A 185 22.14 -4.22 13.07
C ILE A 185 20.94 -3.92 13.95
N PHE A 186 19.76 -4.32 13.49
CA PHE A 186 18.53 -4.26 14.29
C PHE A 186 18.28 -5.61 14.98
N ARG A 187 17.86 -5.57 16.25
CA ARG A 187 17.56 -6.73 17.10
C ARG A 187 16.22 -6.54 17.78
N ASN A 188 15.47 -7.63 17.95
CA ASN A 188 14.22 -7.66 18.69
C ASN A 188 14.13 -8.97 19.47
N ALA A 189 14.85 -9.04 20.60
CA ALA A 189 14.87 -10.22 21.46
C ALA A 189 13.49 -10.63 22.01
N PRO A 190 12.57 -9.69 22.37
CA PRO A 190 11.19 -10.04 22.70
C PRO A 190 10.46 -10.79 21.59
N LEU A 191 10.63 -10.36 20.33
CA LEU A 191 10.05 -11.06 19.19
C LEU A 191 10.61 -12.46 19.00
N ALA A 192 11.91 -12.67 19.26
CA ALA A 192 12.50 -14.01 19.23
C ALA A 192 11.80 -14.97 20.21
N ALA A 193 11.58 -14.54 21.45
CA ALA A 193 10.86 -15.33 22.46
C ALA A 193 9.40 -15.60 22.07
N THR A 194 8.72 -14.62 21.46
CA THR A 194 7.38 -14.80 20.89
C THR A 194 7.35 -15.86 19.80
N LEU A 195 8.31 -15.82 18.87
CA LEU A 195 8.41 -16.79 17.78
C LEU A 195 8.68 -18.21 18.30
N GLU A 196 9.55 -18.36 19.31
CA GLU A 196 9.80 -19.63 19.99
C GLU A 196 8.54 -20.17 20.69
N ALA A 197 7.79 -19.31 21.39
CA ALA A 197 6.54 -19.71 22.04
C ALA A 197 5.47 -20.14 21.01
N ILE A 198 5.35 -19.42 19.89
CA ILE A 198 4.44 -19.80 18.79
C ILE A 198 4.85 -21.14 18.19
N ALA A 199 6.15 -21.34 17.94
CA ALA A 199 6.69 -22.60 17.42
C ALA A 199 6.34 -23.77 18.35
N ALA A 200 6.72 -23.66 19.64
CA ALA A 200 6.56 -24.72 20.63
C ALA A 200 5.09 -25.10 20.90
N THR A 201 4.17 -24.15 20.72
CA THR A 201 2.74 -24.35 21.00
C THR A 201 1.90 -24.48 19.74
N ARG A 202 2.52 -24.47 18.56
CA ARG A 202 1.83 -24.44 17.25
C ARG A 202 0.76 -23.35 17.19
N GLY A 203 1.12 -22.15 17.66
CA GLY A 203 0.26 -20.97 17.68
C GLY A 203 -0.69 -20.84 18.88
N GLU A 204 -0.86 -21.88 19.71
CA GLU A 204 -1.78 -21.82 20.86
C GLU A 204 -1.39 -20.74 21.88
N ALA A 205 -0.10 -20.42 22.02
CA ALA A 205 0.35 -19.33 22.87
C ALA A 205 -0.31 -17.98 22.53
N LEU A 206 -0.57 -17.71 21.24
CA LEU A 206 -1.24 -16.50 20.78
C LEU A 206 -2.77 -16.56 20.93
N TYR A 207 -3.39 -17.70 20.60
CA TYR A 207 -4.84 -17.78 20.50
C TYR A 207 -5.53 -18.21 21.81
N ARG A 208 -4.84 -18.97 22.68
CA ARG A 208 -5.40 -19.56 23.91
C ARG A 208 -4.41 -19.58 25.08
N GLY A 209 -3.34 -18.80 25.01
CA GLY A 209 -2.26 -18.82 26.00
C GLY A 209 -1.72 -17.44 26.34
N ALA A 210 -0.54 -17.45 26.96
CA ALA A 210 0.06 -16.28 27.60
C ALA A 210 0.30 -15.08 26.67
N LEU A 211 0.59 -15.28 25.38
CA LEU A 211 0.75 -14.17 24.43
C LEU A 211 -0.61 -13.52 24.13
N GLY A 212 -1.67 -14.31 24.01
CA GLY A 212 -3.04 -13.82 23.87
C GLY A 212 -3.50 -13.05 25.10
N GLU A 213 -3.23 -13.57 26.29
CA GLU A 213 -3.54 -12.90 27.56
C GLU A 213 -2.83 -11.55 27.68
N ALA A 214 -1.55 -11.48 27.32
CA ALA A 214 -0.78 -10.24 27.30
C ALA A 214 -1.35 -9.22 26.29
N LEU A 215 -1.75 -9.69 25.10
CA LEU A 215 -2.37 -8.87 24.06
C LEU A 215 -3.70 -8.28 24.55
N VAL A 216 -4.59 -9.10 25.11
CA VAL A 216 -5.90 -8.67 25.62
C VAL A 216 -5.76 -7.74 26.84
N ALA A 217 -4.84 -8.03 27.76
CA ALA A 217 -4.54 -7.13 28.86
C ALA A 217 -3.97 -5.78 28.38
N HIS A 218 -3.21 -5.77 27.29
CA HIS A 218 -2.75 -4.54 26.66
C HIS A 218 -3.89 -3.78 25.97
N ALA A 219 -4.82 -4.48 25.31
CA ALA A 219 -6.02 -3.89 24.72
C ALA A 219 -6.87 -3.20 25.77
N ALA A 220 -7.22 -3.90 26.86
CA ALA A 220 -8.05 -3.36 27.93
C ALA A 220 -7.47 -2.08 28.56
N ARG A 221 -6.15 -2.04 28.79
CA ARG A 221 -5.45 -0.87 29.34
C ARG A 221 -5.49 0.36 28.43
N HIS A 222 -5.66 0.17 27.12
CA HIS A 222 -5.66 1.25 26.12
C HIS A 222 -7.03 1.42 25.45
N GLY A 223 -8.10 0.96 26.09
CA GLY A 223 -9.47 1.12 25.62
C GLY A 223 -9.86 0.23 24.43
N GLY A 224 -9.02 -0.73 24.06
CA GLY A 224 -9.28 -1.69 22.99
C GLY A 224 -10.36 -2.72 23.34
N ALA A 225 -11.03 -3.23 22.32
CA ALA A 225 -12.18 -4.13 22.45
C ALA A 225 -11.85 -5.63 22.36
N MET A 226 -10.60 -5.99 22.07
CA MET A 226 -10.18 -7.37 21.86
C MET A 226 -10.31 -8.20 23.14
N THR A 227 -10.92 -9.38 23.05
CA THR A 227 -11.07 -10.33 24.17
C THR A 227 -10.36 -11.65 23.90
N MET A 228 -10.16 -12.46 24.94
CA MET A 228 -9.64 -13.82 24.76
C MET A 228 -10.60 -14.70 23.95
N ASP A 229 -11.91 -14.47 24.03
CA ASP A 229 -12.89 -15.20 23.24
C ASP A 229 -12.77 -14.86 21.74
N ASP A 230 -12.42 -13.62 21.40
CA ASP A 230 -12.14 -13.23 20.01
C ASP A 230 -10.93 -13.98 19.46
N LEU A 231 -9.83 -14.05 20.24
CA LEU A 231 -8.63 -14.81 19.85
C LEU A 231 -8.90 -16.33 19.78
N ALA A 232 -9.55 -16.89 20.80
CA ALA A 232 -9.77 -18.33 20.92
C ALA A 232 -10.77 -18.89 19.89
N SER A 233 -11.70 -18.06 19.41
CA SER A 233 -12.67 -18.43 18.37
C SER A 233 -12.11 -18.33 16.95
N HIS A 234 -10.97 -17.67 16.74
CA HIS A 234 -10.37 -17.50 15.41
C HIS A 234 -9.97 -18.83 14.77
N ARG A 235 -10.23 -18.97 13.47
CA ARG A 235 -9.83 -20.13 12.64
C ARG A 235 -9.49 -19.65 11.23
N ALA A 236 -8.41 -20.21 10.67
CA ALA A 236 -8.17 -20.12 9.24
C ALA A 236 -9.18 -21.02 8.49
N GLN A 237 -9.61 -20.58 7.32
CA GLN A 237 -10.66 -21.23 6.54
C GLN A 237 -10.15 -21.64 5.16
N TRP A 238 -10.22 -22.93 4.86
CA TRP A 238 -10.02 -23.42 3.49
C TRP A 238 -11.25 -23.07 2.65
N CYS A 239 -11.15 -21.96 1.91
CA CYS A 239 -12.25 -21.38 1.15
C CYS A 239 -12.25 -21.76 -0.34
N GLY A 240 -11.20 -22.46 -0.81
CA GLY A 240 -11.01 -22.70 -2.24
C GLY A 240 -10.67 -21.41 -2.98
N THR A 241 -10.89 -21.40 -4.30
CA THR A 241 -10.65 -20.22 -5.15
C THR A 241 -11.88 -19.90 -6.00
N LEU A 242 -12.00 -18.64 -6.39
CA LEU A 242 -12.80 -18.24 -7.55
C LEU A 242 -11.88 -18.22 -8.76
N SER A 243 -12.44 -18.45 -9.94
CA SER A 243 -11.67 -18.45 -11.18
C SER A 243 -12.41 -17.75 -12.30
N GLN A 244 -11.62 -17.21 -13.24
CA GLN A 244 -12.12 -16.79 -14.53
C GLN A 244 -11.22 -17.32 -15.65
N ARG A 245 -11.84 -17.83 -16.71
CA ARG A 245 -11.14 -18.34 -17.89
C ARG A 245 -10.74 -17.16 -18.79
N ILE A 246 -9.46 -17.00 -19.02
CA ILE A 246 -8.87 -15.93 -19.85
C ILE A 246 -8.00 -16.60 -20.90
N ALA A 247 -8.34 -16.40 -22.18
CA ALA A 247 -7.74 -17.14 -23.28
C ALA A 247 -7.66 -18.68 -23.01
N ASP A 248 -6.45 -19.20 -22.92
CA ASP A 248 -6.14 -20.60 -22.70
C ASP A 248 -5.77 -20.95 -21.24
N VAL A 249 -5.90 -20.00 -20.30
CA VAL A 249 -5.56 -20.17 -18.87
C VAL A 249 -6.74 -19.82 -17.95
N ASP A 250 -6.70 -20.37 -16.73
CA ASP A 250 -7.63 -20.00 -15.66
C ASP A 250 -6.89 -19.13 -14.63
N VAL A 251 -7.41 -17.94 -14.38
CA VAL A 251 -6.91 -17.03 -13.36
C VAL A 251 -7.68 -17.29 -12.08
N HIS A 252 -6.97 -17.56 -10.99
CA HIS A 252 -7.56 -17.90 -9.70
C HIS A 252 -7.28 -16.83 -8.65
N GLU A 253 -8.30 -16.51 -7.86
CA GLU A 253 -8.21 -15.58 -6.74
C GLU A 253 -8.91 -16.17 -5.51
N ILE A 254 -8.52 -15.71 -4.32
CA ILE A 254 -9.25 -16.03 -3.10
C ILE A 254 -10.65 -15.38 -3.18
N PRO A 255 -11.72 -16.06 -2.72
CA PRO A 255 -13.04 -15.44 -2.63
C PRO A 255 -13.05 -14.19 -1.71
N PRO A 256 -14.18 -13.45 -1.65
CA PRO A 256 -14.42 -12.48 -0.58
C PRO A 256 -14.14 -13.07 0.80
N ASN A 257 -13.65 -12.30 1.78
CA ASN A 257 -13.57 -10.84 1.89
C ASN A 257 -12.38 -10.17 1.18
N THR A 258 -11.68 -10.86 0.28
CA THR A 258 -10.62 -10.23 -0.52
C THR A 258 -11.17 -9.42 -1.70
N GLN A 259 -10.40 -8.42 -2.14
CA GLN A 259 -10.68 -7.66 -3.36
C GLN A 259 -10.18 -8.36 -4.65
N GLY A 260 -9.60 -9.56 -4.58
CA GLY A 260 -9.02 -10.26 -5.73
C GLY A 260 -10.03 -10.49 -6.86
N ILE A 261 -11.32 -10.59 -6.53
CA ILE A 261 -12.40 -10.70 -7.50
C ILE A 261 -12.46 -9.53 -8.50
N ALA A 262 -11.94 -8.33 -8.17
CA ALA A 262 -11.82 -7.24 -9.14
C ALA A 262 -10.99 -7.65 -10.36
N THR A 263 -9.88 -8.38 -10.16
CA THR A 263 -9.06 -8.90 -11.25
C THR A 263 -9.88 -9.82 -12.15
N LEU A 264 -10.66 -10.73 -11.56
CA LEU A 264 -11.49 -11.68 -12.31
C LEU A 264 -12.61 -10.97 -13.10
N ILE A 265 -13.26 -9.98 -12.50
CA ILE A 265 -14.29 -9.16 -13.17
C ILE A 265 -13.66 -8.38 -14.34
N ALA A 266 -12.57 -7.66 -14.09
CA ALA A 266 -11.92 -6.84 -15.12
C ALA A 266 -11.42 -7.69 -16.29
N LEU A 267 -10.75 -8.82 -16.02
CA LEU A 267 -10.30 -9.74 -17.06
C LEU A 267 -11.48 -10.37 -17.82
N GLY A 268 -12.53 -10.74 -17.10
CA GLY A 268 -13.78 -11.25 -17.69
C GLY A 268 -14.44 -10.24 -18.64
N ILE A 269 -14.45 -8.95 -18.29
CA ILE A 269 -14.89 -7.85 -19.16
C ILE A 269 -13.97 -7.71 -20.37
N LEU A 270 -12.65 -7.74 -20.18
CA LEU A 270 -11.66 -7.55 -21.25
C LEU A 270 -11.70 -8.65 -22.31
N GLU A 271 -12.05 -9.89 -21.96
CA GLU A 271 -12.25 -10.96 -22.94
C GLU A 271 -13.36 -10.64 -23.96
N ARG A 272 -14.36 -9.80 -23.61
CA ARG A 272 -15.39 -9.35 -24.56
C ARG A 272 -14.88 -8.31 -25.56
N HIS A 273 -13.74 -7.67 -25.29
CA HIS A 273 -13.18 -6.60 -26.12
C HIS A 273 -11.97 -7.06 -26.96
N ASP A 274 -11.63 -8.35 -26.93
CA ASP A 274 -10.52 -8.97 -27.68
C ASP A 274 -9.22 -8.14 -27.65
N LEU A 275 -8.72 -7.91 -26.43
CA LEU A 275 -7.55 -7.05 -26.15
C LEU A 275 -6.31 -7.43 -27.00
N ARG A 276 -6.22 -8.70 -27.44
CA ARG A 276 -5.14 -9.24 -28.27
C ARG A 276 -5.04 -8.61 -29.66
N ARG A 277 -6.10 -7.91 -30.12
CA ARG A 277 -6.08 -7.16 -31.39
C ARG A 277 -5.41 -5.80 -31.28
N HIS A 278 -5.14 -5.33 -30.08
CA HIS A 278 -4.51 -4.04 -29.83
C HIS A 278 -3.02 -4.22 -29.53
N ASP A 279 -2.24 -3.20 -29.83
CA ASP A 279 -0.84 -3.14 -29.41
C ASP A 279 -0.75 -3.17 -27.88
N VAL A 280 0.23 -3.88 -27.34
CA VAL A 280 0.40 -4.08 -25.88
C VAL A 280 0.47 -2.75 -25.11
N ASP A 281 1.10 -1.74 -25.70
CA ASP A 281 1.22 -0.38 -25.16
C ASP A 281 0.35 0.64 -25.94
N GLY A 282 -0.64 0.14 -26.68
CA GLY A 282 -1.56 0.94 -27.47
C GLY A 282 -2.57 1.69 -26.59
N VAL A 283 -2.89 2.93 -26.98
CA VAL A 283 -3.85 3.78 -26.23
C VAL A 283 -5.21 3.10 -26.07
N ASP A 284 -5.67 2.39 -27.09
CA ASP A 284 -6.96 1.68 -27.06
C ASP A 284 -6.94 0.53 -26.04
N ALA A 285 -5.86 -0.25 -25.99
CA ALA A 285 -5.69 -1.32 -25.01
C ALA A 285 -5.71 -0.78 -23.58
N LEU A 286 -5.02 0.32 -23.34
CA LEU A 286 -4.95 0.97 -22.03
C LEU A 286 -6.30 1.54 -21.61
N HIS A 287 -7.02 2.18 -22.54
CA HIS A 287 -8.36 2.69 -22.29
C HIS A 287 -9.30 1.56 -21.84
N LEU A 288 -9.33 0.45 -22.57
CA LEU A 288 -10.15 -0.72 -22.21
C LEU A 288 -9.76 -1.27 -20.83
N GLN A 289 -8.46 -1.42 -20.55
CA GLN A 289 -7.97 -1.89 -19.24
C GLN A 289 -8.39 -0.96 -18.09
N ILE A 290 -8.27 0.35 -18.28
CA ILE A 290 -8.67 1.35 -17.28
C ILE A 290 -10.18 1.30 -17.02
N GLU A 291 -10.99 1.28 -18.08
CA GLU A 291 -12.46 1.27 -17.95
C GLU A 291 -12.96 -0.03 -17.33
N ALA A 292 -12.42 -1.19 -17.72
CA ALA A 292 -12.74 -2.48 -17.12
C ALA A 292 -12.39 -2.52 -15.63
N MET A 293 -11.22 -1.98 -15.25
CA MET A 293 -10.81 -1.92 -13.84
C MET A 293 -11.69 -0.97 -13.01
N LYS A 294 -12.14 0.15 -13.59
CA LYS A 294 -13.08 1.06 -12.92
C LYS A 294 -14.43 0.39 -12.64
N LEU A 295 -14.96 -0.35 -13.61
CA LEU A 295 -16.19 -1.14 -13.42
C LEU A 295 -15.99 -2.19 -12.31
N ALA A 296 -14.89 -2.92 -12.36
CA ALA A 296 -14.58 -3.95 -11.37
C ALA A 296 -14.44 -3.39 -9.95
N PHE A 297 -13.75 -2.26 -9.77
CA PHE A 297 -13.64 -1.62 -8.46
C PHE A 297 -14.95 -1.04 -7.96
N ALA A 298 -15.79 -0.48 -8.85
CA ALA A 298 -17.13 -0.04 -8.48
C ALA A 298 -17.97 -1.20 -7.94
N ASP A 299 -17.86 -2.38 -8.55
CA ASP A 299 -18.57 -3.59 -8.10
C ASP A 299 -18.00 -4.13 -6.78
N VAL A 300 -16.67 -4.10 -6.60
CA VAL A 300 -16.06 -4.48 -5.31
C VAL A 300 -16.52 -3.56 -4.18
N GLU A 301 -16.52 -2.25 -4.39
CA GLU A 301 -16.97 -1.31 -3.36
C GLU A 301 -18.44 -1.54 -3.00
N ALA A 302 -19.29 -1.75 -4.00
CA ALA A 302 -20.72 -1.93 -3.79
C ALA A 302 -21.08 -3.25 -3.10
N PHE A 303 -20.40 -4.35 -3.45
CA PHE A 303 -20.90 -5.70 -3.14
C PHE A 303 -19.96 -6.56 -2.28
N VAL A 304 -18.66 -6.27 -2.22
CA VAL A 304 -17.69 -7.18 -1.57
C VAL A 304 -17.48 -6.80 -0.10
N GLY A 305 -17.64 -7.80 0.78
CA GLY A 305 -17.45 -7.70 2.22
C GLY A 305 -17.20 -9.08 2.84
N ASP A 306 -17.57 -9.28 4.11
CA ASP A 306 -17.58 -10.64 4.68
C ASP A 306 -18.64 -11.49 3.96
N PRO A 307 -18.32 -12.71 3.49
CA PRO A 307 -19.31 -13.61 2.90
C PRO A 307 -20.57 -13.83 3.74
N GLU A 308 -20.50 -13.71 5.06
CA GLU A 308 -21.65 -13.81 5.97
C GLU A 308 -22.57 -12.58 5.94
N SER A 309 -22.11 -11.43 5.45
CA SER A 309 -22.87 -10.18 5.36
C SER A 309 -23.19 -9.75 3.93
N MET A 310 -22.55 -10.35 2.92
CA MET A 310 -22.79 -10.04 1.51
C MET A 310 -24.22 -10.41 1.08
N ALA A 311 -24.86 -9.52 0.32
CA ALA A 311 -26.21 -9.73 -0.19
C ALA A 311 -26.28 -10.64 -1.42
N ILE A 312 -25.15 -10.91 -2.08
CA ILE A 312 -25.06 -11.69 -3.31
C ILE A 312 -23.98 -12.77 -3.20
N ASP A 313 -24.17 -13.89 -3.92
CA ASP A 313 -23.07 -14.83 -4.17
C ASP A 313 -22.03 -14.13 -5.08
N PRO A 314 -20.75 -14.05 -4.69
CA PRO A 314 -19.72 -13.44 -5.53
C PRO A 314 -19.60 -14.06 -6.92
N ARG A 315 -20.00 -15.32 -7.13
CA ARG A 315 -20.02 -15.95 -8.45
C ARG A 315 -20.97 -15.26 -9.43
N ALA A 316 -21.99 -14.57 -8.95
CA ALA A 316 -22.90 -13.81 -9.82
C ALA A 316 -22.15 -12.69 -10.56
N LEU A 317 -21.14 -12.07 -9.92
CA LEU A 317 -20.28 -11.03 -10.52
C LEU A 317 -19.35 -11.58 -11.61
N LEU A 318 -19.21 -12.90 -11.72
CA LEU A 318 -18.38 -13.59 -12.70
C LEU A 318 -19.21 -14.32 -13.77
N SER A 319 -20.55 -14.21 -13.72
CA SER A 319 -21.39 -14.84 -14.73
C SER A 319 -21.25 -14.18 -16.09
N GLU A 320 -21.27 -14.99 -17.16
CA GLU A 320 -21.13 -14.49 -18.54
C GLU A 320 -22.11 -13.35 -18.85
N ALA A 321 -23.38 -13.51 -18.48
CA ALA A 321 -24.41 -12.49 -18.70
C ALA A 321 -24.13 -11.18 -17.96
N TYR A 322 -23.58 -11.24 -16.74
CA TYR A 322 -23.21 -10.04 -15.99
C TYR A 322 -22.01 -9.35 -16.63
N LEU A 323 -20.97 -10.11 -16.96
CA LEU A 323 -19.77 -9.57 -17.60
C LEU A 323 -20.06 -8.96 -18.97
N ASP A 324 -20.96 -9.56 -19.76
CA ASP A 324 -21.46 -8.98 -21.02
C ASP A 324 -22.15 -7.63 -20.78
N ALA A 325 -23.03 -7.56 -19.78
CA ALA A 325 -23.72 -6.34 -19.42
C ALA A 325 -22.75 -5.24 -18.95
N ARG A 326 -21.71 -5.59 -18.19
CA ARG A 326 -20.67 -4.64 -17.75
C ARG A 326 -19.79 -4.21 -18.92
N ALA A 327 -19.37 -5.12 -19.80
CA ALA A 327 -18.56 -4.82 -20.96
C ALA A 327 -19.24 -3.85 -21.93
N ALA A 328 -20.58 -3.93 -22.08
CA ALA A 328 -21.37 -3.03 -22.91
C ALA A 328 -21.39 -1.57 -22.41
N LEU A 329 -20.97 -1.30 -21.17
CA LEU A 329 -20.88 0.06 -20.62
C LEU A 329 -19.62 0.82 -21.06
N ILE A 330 -18.62 0.12 -21.59
CA ILE A 330 -17.36 0.73 -22.03
C ILE A 330 -17.57 1.38 -23.40
N ASP A 331 -17.45 2.71 -23.45
CA ASP A 331 -17.35 3.45 -24.70
C ASP A 331 -15.87 3.52 -25.12
N PRO A 332 -15.46 2.92 -26.26
CA PRO A 332 -14.06 2.91 -26.67
C PRO A 332 -13.48 4.30 -26.99
N ARG A 333 -14.32 5.34 -27.07
CA ARG A 333 -13.91 6.71 -27.39
C ARG A 333 -14.07 7.69 -26.25
N ARG A 334 -14.59 7.26 -25.08
CA ARG A 334 -14.90 8.16 -23.97
C ARG A 334 -14.74 7.45 -22.63
N ALA A 335 -13.99 8.06 -21.73
CA ALA A 335 -13.91 7.61 -20.34
C ALA A 335 -15.26 7.81 -19.64
N GLY A 336 -15.79 6.76 -19.01
CA GLY A 336 -16.98 6.82 -18.17
C GLY A 336 -16.66 7.26 -16.74
N ASP A 337 -17.67 7.67 -15.99
CA ASP A 337 -17.57 7.73 -14.52
C ASP A 337 -18.58 6.72 -13.99
N PHE A 338 -18.09 5.57 -13.54
CA PHE A 338 -18.94 4.47 -13.08
C PHE A 338 -19.26 4.56 -11.58
N GLY A 339 -18.83 5.64 -10.92
CA GLY A 339 -18.96 5.83 -9.47
C GLY A 339 -17.95 5.01 -8.64
N ALA A 340 -17.97 5.27 -7.33
CA ALA A 340 -17.08 4.77 -6.27
C ALA A 340 -15.56 5.01 -6.42
N GLY A 341 -14.95 5.47 -5.31
CA GLY A 341 -13.74 6.29 -5.27
C GLY A 341 -12.37 5.58 -5.25
N ALA A 342 -11.33 6.35 -4.88
CA ALA A 342 -9.93 5.96 -5.01
C ALA A 342 -9.47 4.91 -3.98
N PRO A 343 -8.65 3.91 -4.38
CA PRO A 343 -8.14 2.88 -3.47
C PRO A 343 -7.19 3.45 -2.42
N ARG A 344 -7.26 2.91 -1.19
CA ARG A 344 -6.39 3.28 -0.06
C ARG A 344 -4.99 2.64 -0.21
N GLN A 345 -3.95 3.43 0.06
CA GLN A 345 -2.56 2.98 0.04
C GLN A 345 -2.29 2.02 1.19
N GLY A 346 -1.58 0.92 0.93
CA GLY A 346 -1.22 -0.09 1.93
C GLY A 346 0.10 -0.77 1.55
N GLY A 347 0.87 -1.20 2.53
CA GLY A 347 2.12 -1.95 2.35
C GLY A 347 1.88 -3.44 2.61
N THR A 348 2.45 -4.33 1.81
CA THR A 348 2.19 -5.77 1.91
C THR A 348 3.39 -6.56 1.44
N VAL A 349 3.69 -7.67 2.12
CA VAL A 349 4.71 -8.63 1.69
C VAL A 349 4.02 -9.76 0.92
N TYR A 350 4.47 -9.96 -0.32
CA TYR A 350 4.12 -11.11 -1.14
C TYR A 350 5.33 -12.05 -1.22
N LEU A 351 5.06 -13.35 -1.20
CA LEU A 351 6.07 -14.36 -1.47
C LEU A 351 5.48 -15.52 -2.27
N ALA A 352 6.35 -16.17 -3.03
CA ALA A 352 6.00 -17.35 -3.80
C ALA A 352 7.09 -18.42 -3.65
N ALA A 353 6.69 -19.68 -3.64
CA ALA A 353 7.60 -20.81 -3.58
C ALA A 353 7.14 -21.90 -4.54
N ALA A 354 8.08 -22.57 -5.20
CA ALA A 354 7.82 -23.77 -5.99
C ALA A 354 8.93 -24.80 -5.77
N ASP A 355 8.57 -26.07 -5.67
CA ASP A 355 9.51 -27.15 -5.42
C ASP A 355 9.66 -28.14 -6.58
N ALA A 356 10.55 -29.10 -6.38
CA ALA A 356 10.95 -30.06 -7.41
C ALA A 356 9.89 -31.14 -7.67
N ASP A 357 8.89 -31.26 -6.80
CA ASP A 357 7.78 -32.22 -6.89
C ASP A 357 6.56 -31.58 -7.59
N GLY A 358 6.65 -30.30 -7.96
CA GLY A 358 5.61 -29.56 -8.66
C GLY A 358 4.62 -28.86 -7.75
N MET A 359 4.85 -28.81 -6.43
CA MET A 359 4.02 -28.01 -5.52
C MET A 359 4.37 -26.52 -5.67
N MET A 360 3.35 -25.66 -5.67
CA MET A 360 3.51 -24.22 -5.78
C MET A 360 2.66 -23.50 -4.75
N VAL A 361 3.18 -22.42 -4.19
CA VAL A 361 2.52 -21.60 -3.18
C VAL A 361 2.61 -20.13 -3.57
N SER A 362 1.47 -19.47 -3.60
CA SER A 362 1.35 -18.02 -3.59
C SER A 362 0.86 -17.62 -2.20
N PHE A 363 1.65 -16.84 -1.48
CA PHE A 363 1.38 -16.50 -0.08
C PHE A 363 1.57 -14.99 0.15
N ILE A 364 0.71 -14.43 0.98
CA ILE A 364 0.69 -13.00 1.23
C ILE A 364 0.21 -12.72 2.65
N GLN A 365 0.93 -11.84 3.36
CA GLN A 365 0.56 -11.39 4.70
C GLN A 365 0.91 -9.91 4.90
N SER A 366 0.16 -9.22 5.75
CA SER A 366 0.31 -7.77 5.89
C SER A 366 -0.32 -7.21 7.16
N ASN A 367 0.31 -6.19 7.72
CA ASN A 367 -0.26 -5.34 8.77
C ASN A 367 -1.21 -4.25 8.25
N TYR A 368 -1.52 -4.27 6.94
CA TYR A 368 -2.23 -3.28 6.14
C TYR A 368 -1.44 -2.02 5.79
N GLU A 369 -1.41 -0.97 6.63
CA GLU A 369 -0.63 0.24 6.34
C GLU A 369 0.70 0.24 7.09
N GLY A 370 1.81 -0.08 6.43
CA GLY A 370 3.13 0.06 7.02
C GLY A 370 3.33 -0.85 8.25
N PHE A 371 3.54 -0.23 9.42
CA PHE A 371 3.58 -0.91 10.73
C PHE A 371 2.18 -1.25 11.29
N GLY A 372 1.12 -1.02 10.52
CA GLY A 372 -0.26 -1.30 10.89
C GLY A 372 -0.84 -0.26 11.83
N SER A 373 -1.37 -0.71 12.97
CA SER A 373 -1.96 0.18 13.98
C SER A 373 -0.91 1.02 14.71
N GLY A 374 0.37 0.64 14.61
CA GLY A 374 1.45 1.14 15.45
C GLY A 374 1.45 0.56 16.86
N VAL A 375 0.41 -0.15 17.27
CA VAL A 375 0.38 -0.82 18.57
C VAL A 375 1.36 -1.98 18.55
N VAL A 376 2.23 -2.02 19.56
CA VAL A 376 3.12 -3.16 19.81
C VAL A 376 2.88 -3.63 21.23
N VAL A 377 2.61 -4.93 21.43
CA VAL A 377 2.39 -5.48 22.77
C VAL A 377 3.75 -5.52 23.51
N PRO A 378 3.94 -4.76 24.60
CA PRO A 378 5.23 -4.64 25.28
C PRO A 378 5.77 -5.99 25.74
N GLY A 379 7.09 -6.18 25.67
CA GLY A 379 7.74 -7.43 26.06
C GLY A 379 7.52 -8.62 25.12
N THR A 380 6.78 -8.45 24.00
CA THR A 380 6.53 -9.53 23.02
C THR A 380 7.03 -9.22 21.61
N GLY A 381 7.17 -7.93 21.25
CA GLY A 381 7.49 -7.53 19.88
C GLY A 381 6.35 -7.75 18.87
N ILE A 382 5.15 -8.16 19.32
CA ILE A 382 3.98 -8.36 18.45
C ILE A 382 3.44 -6.99 18.01
N SER A 383 3.76 -6.59 16.78
CA SER A 383 3.18 -5.42 16.11
C SER A 383 1.85 -5.77 15.45
N LEU A 384 0.80 -5.02 15.76
CA LEU A 384 -0.57 -5.31 15.38
C LEU A 384 -1.02 -4.53 14.14
N GLN A 385 -1.69 -5.22 13.24
CA GLN A 385 -2.29 -4.65 12.04
C GLN A 385 -3.37 -3.60 12.30
N ASN A 386 -3.62 -2.72 11.33
CA ASN A 386 -4.77 -1.80 11.31
C ASN A 386 -5.86 -2.25 10.31
N ARG A 387 -6.05 -3.55 10.14
CA ARG A 387 -6.94 -4.14 9.14
C ARG A 387 -8.41 -3.69 9.27
N GLY A 388 -8.85 -3.30 10.46
CA GLY A 388 -10.19 -2.77 10.71
C GLY A 388 -10.51 -1.52 9.88
N MET A 389 -9.50 -0.80 9.39
CA MET A 389 -9.67 0.26 8.39
C MET A 389 -10.40 -0.20 7.12
N GLY A 390 -10.43 -1.50 6.83
CA GLY A 390 -11.13 -2.05 5.69
C GLY A 390 -12.64 -1.87 5.79
N PHE A 391 -13.23 -1.70 6.98
CA PHE A 391 -14.68 -1.52 7.11
C PHE A 391 -15.19 -0.14 6.65
N SER A 392 -16.46 -0.12 6.26
CA SER A 392 -17.28 1.08 6.07
C SER A 392 -18.08 1.39 7.34
N LEU A 393 -18.29 2.67 7.62
CA LEU A 393 -19.23 3.14 8.66
C LEU A 393 -20.62 3.42 8.10
N GLN A 394 -20.80 3.36 6.78
CA GLN A 394 -22.06 3.65 6.11
C GLN A 394 -23.12 2.58 6.46
N ALA A 395 -24.29 3.03 6.91
CA ALA A 395 -25.41 2.14 7.17
C ALA A 395 -25.86 1.45 5.88
N GLY A 396 -26.11 0.14 5.94
CA GLY A 396 -26.54 -0.68 4.81
C GLY A 396 -25.43 -1.08 3.82
N HIS A 397 -24.18 -0.66 4.03
CA HIS A 397 -23.05 -1.05 3.18
C HIS A 397 -22.70 -2.55 3.37
N ALA A 398 -22.37 -3.27 2.29
CA ALA A 398 -22.04 -4.71 2.34
C ALA A 398 -20.86 -5.03 3.27
N ASN A 399 -19.93 -4.09 3.38
CA ASN A 399 -18.75 -4.11 4.22
C ASN A 399 -18.85 -3.16 5.43
N ARG A 400 -20.05 -2.97 5.99
CA ARG A 400 -20.23 -2.19 7.22
C ARG A 400 -19.55 -2.88 8.40
N VAL A 401 -18.93 -2.10 9.29
CA VAL A 401 -18.38 -2.62 10.55
C VAL A 401 -19.45 -3.35 11.37
N GLY A 402 -19.09 -4.49 11.95
CA GLY A 402 -19.97 -5.26 12.80
C GLY A 402 -19.24 -6.33 13.60
N PRO A 403 -19.88 -6.86 14.65
CA PRO A 403 -19.26 -7.80 15.57
C PRO A 403 -18.91 -9.10 14.84
N ARG A 404 -17.67 -9.56 15.01
CA ARG A 404 -17.16 -10.81 14.40
C ARG A 404 -17.20 -10.86 12.87
N LEU A 405 -17.45 -9.75 12.17
CA LEU A 405 -17.31 -9.70 10.71
C LEU A 405 -15.84 -9.54 10.32
N ARG A 406 -15.48 -9.89 9.08
CA ARG A 406 -14.18 -9.61 8.50
C ARG A 406 -14.23 -8.33 7.65
N PRO A 407 -13.26 -7.43 7.80
CA PRO A 407 -13.17 -6.24 6.95
C PRO A 407 -12.82 -6.62 5.51
N LEU A 408 -13.27 -5.83 4.54
CA LEU A 408 -12.78 -5.90 3.16
C LEU A 408 -11.24 -5.85 3.16
N HIS A 409 -10.65 -6.83 2.49
CA HIS A 409 -9.23 -7.03 2.47
C HIS A 409 -8.62 -6.53 1.18
N THR A 410 -7.65 -5.63 1.29
CA THR A 410 -6.91 -5.14 0.12
C THR A 410 -5.85 -6.11 -0.40
N ILE A 411 -5.78 -7.31 0.19
CA ILE A 411 -4.90 -8.36 -0.28
C ILE A 411 -5.63 -9.05 -1.44
N GLY A 412 -5.04 -8.91 -2.62
CA GLY A 412 -5.57 -9.25 -3.94
C GLY A 412 -4.69 -8.44 -4.91
N PHE A 413 -4.24 -9.04 -6.02
CA PHE A 413 -3.21 -8.45 -6.88
C PHE A 413 -3.49 -6.96 -7.16
N ARG A 414 -2.54 -6.09 -6.77
CA ARG A 414 -2.59 -4.66 -7.07
C ARG A 414 -1.73 -4.39 -8.30
N VAL A 415 -2.36 -3.95 -9.39
CA VAL A 415 -1.64 -3.28 -10.47
C VAL A 415 -1.44 -1.82 -10.03
N PHE A 416 -0.19 -1.43 -9.78
CA PHE A 416 0.17 -0.04 -9.52
C PHE A 416 0.59 0.63 -10.82
N ALA A 417 -0.13 1.68 -11.24
CA ALA A 417 0.38 2.68 -12.16
C ALA A 417 0.69 3.94 -11.35
N VAL A 418 1.97 4.26 -11.15
CA VAL A 418 2.40 5.44 -10.37
C VAL A 418 2.88 6.54 -11.32
N GLY A 419 2.13 7.65 -11.33
CA GLY A 419 2.45 8.90 -12.03
C GLY A 419 3.48 9.74 -11.28
N SER A 420 4.76 9.47 -11.54
CA SER A 420 5.86 10.44 -11.41
C SER A 420 7.01 10.12 -12.39
N ASN A 421 6.72 9.26 -13.36
CA ASN A 421 7.67 8.70 -14.32
C ASN A 421 7.20 9.08 -15.73
N GLU A 422 8.06 9.77 -16.48
CA GLU A 422 7.79 10.21 -17.86
C GLU A 422 7.51 9.02 -18.79
N GLN A 423 8.18 7.88 -18.58
CA GLN A 423 7.86 6.65 -19.30
C GLN A 423 6.47 6.13 -18.91
N ALA A 424 6.10 6.15 -17.63
CA ALA A 424 4.76 5.73 -17.21
C ALA A 424 3.66 6.63 -17.78
N ALA A 425 3.86 7.95 -17.85
CA ALA A 425 2.90 8.85 -18.47
C ALA A 425 2.77 8.62 -19.99
N SER A 426 3.88 8.37 -20.67
CA SER A 426 3.89 8.00 -22.10
C SER A 426 3.22 6.65 -22.35
N ILE A 427 3.45 5.68 -21.47
CA ILE A 427 2.83 4.35 -21.48
C ILE A 427 1.35 4.43 -21.06
N CYS A 428 0.90 5.47 -20.34
CA CYS A 428 -0.51 5.73 -20.05
C CYS A 428 -1.23 6.53 -21.15
N GLY A 429 -0.67 6.62 -22.37
CA GLY A 429 -1.30 7.31 -23.50
C GLY A 429 -1.30 8.84 -23.42
N ILE A 430 -0.69 9.43 -22.39
CA ILE A 430 -0.44 10.87 -22.35
C ILE A 430 0.67 11.13 -23.36
N ARG A 431 0.36 11.89 -24.42
CA ARG A 431 1.36 12.31 -25.43
C ARG A 431 2.31 13.33 -24.79
N VAL A 432 3.22 12.87 -23.93
CA VAL A 432 4.08 13.70 -23.09
C VAL A 432 4.81 14.76 -23.93
N HIS A 433 5.27 14.39 -25.11
CA HIS A 433 5.92 15.33 -26.01
C HIS A 433 4.98 16.44 -26.51
N ARG A 434 3.71 16.13 -26.84
CA ARG A 434 2.72 17.14 -27.24
C ARG A 434 2.27 17.99 -26.05
N VAL A 435 2.13 17.41 -24.87
CA VAL A 435 1.77 18.15 -23.66
C VAL A 435 2.88 19.10 -23.24
N LYS A 436 4.15 18.66 -23.29
CA LYS A 436 5.32 19.53 -23.08
C LYS A 436 5.38 20.64 -24.13
N ILE A 437 5.26 20.31 -25.42
CA ILE A 437 5.23 21.31 -26.50
C ILE A 437 4.09 22.30 -26.27
N ALA A 438 2.87 21.84 -25.99
CA ALA A 438 1.72 22.70 -25.77
C ALA A 438 1.91 23.60 -24.55
N ALA A 439 2.45 23.07 -23.44
CA ALA A 439 2.76 23.86 -22.25
C ALA A 439 3.81 24.94 -22.54
N PHE A 440 4.91 24.60 -23.22
CA PHE A 440 5.94 25.56 -23.63
C PHE A 440 5.43 26.57 -24.67
N ALA A 441 4.57 26.15 -25.61
CA ALA A 441 3.96 27.02 -26.60
C ALA A 441 3.00 28.01 -25.95
N ILE A 442 2.11 27.54 -25.06
CA ILE A 442 1.19 28.40 -24.30
C ILE A 442 1.99 29.38 -23.43
N CYS A 443 3.01 28.90 -22.71
CA CYS A 443 3.88 29.76 -21.90
C CYS A 443 4.61 30.80 -22.76
N GLY A 444 5.15 30.40 -23.92
CA GLY A 444 5.83 31.28 -24.86
C GLY A 444 4.89 32.33 -25.47
N THR A 445 3.67 31.95 -25.86
CA THR A 445 2.66 32.87 -26.39
C THR A 445 2.21 33.88 -25.33
N LEU A 446 1.97 33.44 -24.10
CA LEU A 446 1.60 34.33 -23.00
C LEU A 446 2.75 35.29 -22.64
N ALA A 447 4.00 34.80 -22.61
CA ALA A 447 5.17 35.65 -22.42
C ALA A 447 5.35 36.67 -23.56
N GLY A 448 5.12 36.25 -24.81
CA GLY A 448 5.16 37.14 -25.98
C GLY A 448 4.09 38.23 -25.93
N LEU A 449 2.84 37.87 -25.56
CA LEU A 449 1.75 38.82 -25.39
C LEU A 449 2.03 39.81 -24.24
N ALA A 450 2.55 39.31 -23.11
CA ALA A 450 2.99 40.16 -22.01
C ALA A 450 4.13 41.11 -22.42
N GLY A 451 5.10 40.62 -23.20
CA GLY A 451 6.18 41.43 -23.76
C GLY A 451 5.68 42.52 -24.71
N PHE A 452 4.70 42.21 -25.56
CA PHE A 452 4.07 43.20 -26.44
C PHE A 452 3.33 44.29 -25.66
N LEU A 453 2.54 43.90 -24.65
CA LEU A 453 1.85 44.84 -23.76
C LEU A 453 2.85 45.71 -22.98
N LEU A 454 3.96 45.14 -22.53
CA LEU A 454 5.02 45.88 -21.84
C LEU A 454 5.72 46.87 -22.77
N ALA A 455 6.03 46.47 -24.01
CA ALA A 455 6.61 47.36 -25.02
C ALA A 455 5.65 48.51 -25.38
N ALA A 456 4.35 48.23 -25.51
CA ALA A 456 3.33 49.26 -25.72
C ALA A 456 3.23 50.22 -24.52
N ARG A 457 3.36 49.71 -23.29
CA ARG A 457 3.36 50.53 -22.07
C ARG A 457 4.62 51.40 -21.95
N LEU A 458 5.78 50.86 -22.30
CA LEU A 458 7.07 51.54 -22.25
C LEU A 458 7.36 52.37 -23.51
N GLN A 459 6.49 52.30 -24.52
CA GLN A 459 6.65 52.90 -25.85
C GLN A 459 8.02 52.56 -26.51
N SER A 460 8.65 51.46 -26.07
CA SER A 460 9.98 51.04 -26.50
C SER A 460 10.17 49.54 -26.24
N GLY A 461 10.86 48.86 -27.16
CA GLY A 461 11.21 47.44 -27.02
C GLY A 461 12.54 47.27 -26.30
N GLN A 462 12.52 47.15 -24.98
CA GLN A 462 13.72 46.90 -24.17
C GLN A 462 13.86 45.40 -23.87
N PRO A 463 14.92 44.72 -24.34
CA PRO A 463 15.10 43.28 -24.12
C PRO A 463 15.22 42.86 -22.65
N THR A 464 15.62 43.79 -21.78
CA THR A 464 15.81 43.57 -20.34
C THR A 464 14.61 43.97 -19.49
N ALA A 465 13.54 44.52 -20.08
CA ALA A 465 12.40 45.04 -19.31
C ALA A 465 11.61 43.95 -18.54
N GLY A 466 11.76 42.67 -18.94
CA GLY A 466 11.16 41.51 -18.27
C GLY A 466 12.13 40.70 -17.41
N GLU A 467 13.36 41.18 -17.20
CA GLU A 467 14.34 40.48 -16.38
C GLU A 467 13.80 40.29 -14.95
N PHE A 468 13.87 39.06 -14.41
CA PHE A 468 13.37 38.67 -13.09
C PHE A 468 11.85 38.53 -12.94
N TYR A 469 11.08 38.67 -14.02
CA TYR A 469 9.63 38.41 -13.98
C TYR A 469 9.32 36.93 -13.79
N GLU A 470 10.23 36.04 -14.17
CA GLU A 470 10.15 34.60 -13.90
C GLU A 470 10.06 34.31 -12.40
N LEU A 471 10.85 34.99 -11.57
CA LEU A 471 10.84 34.80 -10.13
C LEU A 471 9.52 35.27 -9.52
N THR A 472 9.00 36.38 -10.03
CA THR A 472 7.71 36.94 -9.61
C THR A 472 6.54 36.04 -10.03
N ALA A 473 6.59 35.47 -11.23
CA ALA A 473 5.58 34.54 -11.73
C ALA A 473 5.57 33.24 -10.91
N ILE A 474 6.74 32.68 -10.59
CA ILE A 474 6.86 31.51 -9.72
C ILE A 474 6.32 31.84 -8.32
N ALA A 475 6.71 32.97 -7.73
CA ALA A 475 6.25 33.39 -6.42
C ALA A 475 4.72 33.53 -6.36
N ALA A 476 4.11 34.16 -7.37
CA ALA A 476 2.67 34.31 -7.46
C ALA A 476 1.94 32.95 -7.52
N VAL A 477 2.44 32.01 -8.32
CA VAL A 477 1.84 30.68 -8.46
C VAL A 477 1.97 29.86 -7.17
N VAL A 478 3.13 29.92 -6.51
CA VAL A 478 3.38 29.24 -5.23
C VAL A 478 2.54 29.84 -4.10
N LEU A 479 2.42 31.16 -4.05
CA LEU A 479 1.58 31.86 -3.08
C LEU A 479 0.08 31.55 -3.29
N GLY A 480 -0.31 31.30 -4.55
CA GLY A 480 -1.59 30.72 -4.93
C GLY A 480 -1.79 29.25 -4.51
N GLY A 481 -0.84 28.65 -3.80
CA GLY A 481 -0.96 27.30 -3.25
C GLY A 481 -0.56 26.18 -4.20
N ALA A 482 0.11 26.47 -5.32
CA ALA A 482 0.71 25.41 -6.14
C ALA A 482 2.04 24.95 -5.54
N ALA A 483 2.10 23.68 -5.13
CA ALA A 483 3.28 23.10 -4.49
C ALA A 483 4.46 22.90 -5.47
N LEU A 484 5.66 23.30 -5.06
CA LEU A 484 6.89 23.16 -5.87
C LEU A 484 7.36 21.70 -6.03
N LYS A 485 6.88 20.78 -5.17
CA LYS A 485 7.25 19.35 -5.16
C LYS A 485 6.16 18.43 -5.73
N GLY A 486 5.12 19.01 -6.35
CA GLY A 486 3.96 18.30 -6.89
C GLY A 486 2.74 18.41 -5.96
N GLY A 487 1.59 18.70 -6.56
CA GLY A 487 0.30 18.94 -5.89
C GLY A 487 -0.74 19.51 -6.86
N GLU A 488 -1.95 19.81 -6.39
CA GLU A 488 -3.02 20.41 -7.20
C GLU A 488 -2.94 21.95 -7.17
N GLY A 489 -2.81 22.58 -8.34
CA GLY A 489 -2.89 24.03 -8.50
C GLY A 489 -4.20 24.45 -9.15
N LYS A 490 -4.88 25.48 -8.62
CA LYS A 490 -6.08 26.07 -9.22
C LYS A 490 -5.76 27.44 -9.83
N LEU A 491 -6.17 27.67 -11.07
CA LEU A 491 -5.96 28.92 -11.81
C LEU A 491 -6.39 30.15 -11.00
N PHE A 492 -7.56 30.08 -10.36
CA PHE A 492 -8.08 31.18 -9.54
C PHE A 492 -7.12 31.59 -8.42
N ASN A 493 -6.52 30.62 -7.73
CA ASN A 493 -5.62 30.92 -6.63
C ASN A 493 -4.29 31.50 -7.13
N SER A 494 -3.81 31.08 -8.30
CA SER A 494 -2.64 31.71 -8.94
C SER A 494 -2.91 33.16 -9.30
N VAL A 495 -4.12 33.50 -9.75
CA VAL A 495 -4.53 34.91 -9.98
C VAL A 495 -4.49 35.70 -8.67
N VAL A 496 -5.01 35.15 -7.58
CA VAL A 496 -4.92 35.77 -6.24
C VAL A 496 -3.45 35.99 -5.83
N GLY A 497 -2.59 35.01 -6.06
CA GLY A 497 -1.16 35.13 -5.81
C GLY A 497 -0.49 36.23 -6.64
N VAL A 498 -0.87 36.39 -7.91
CA VAL A 498 -0.39 37.51 -8.77
C VAL A 498 -0.80 38.85 -8.17
N PHE A 499 -2.05 39.00 -7.72
CA PHE A 499 -2.51 40.24 -7.08
C PHE A 499 -1.69 40.57 -5.83
N ILE A 500 -1.40 39.57 -4.99
CA ILE A 500 -0.60 39.79 -3.79
C ILE A 500 0.83 40.23 -4.16
N MET A 501 1.43 39.61 -5.18
CA MET A 501 2.77 40.00 -5.64
C MET A 501 2.82 41.42 -6.22
N VAL A 502 1.81 41.82 -6.98
CA VAL A 502 1.70 43.18 -7.53
C VAL A 502 1.50 44.21 -6.41
N LEU A 503 0.63 43.91 -5.44
CA LEU A 503 0.42 44.77 -4.27
C LEU A 503 1.71 44.93 -3.45
N LEU A 504 2.41 43.83 -3.18
CA LEU A 504 3.68 43.86 -2.46
C LEU A 504 4.72 44.74 -3.18
N GLY A 505 4.86 44.57 -4.49
CA GLY A 505 5.76 45.41 -5.30
C GLY A 505 5.42 46.90 -5.22
N ASN A 506 4.13 47.25 -5.35
CA ASN A 506 3.68 48.63 -5.26
C ASN A 506 3.91 49.25 -3.87
N VAL A 507 3.65 48.50 -2.80
CA VAL A 507 3.89 48.95 -1.42
C VAL A 507 5.37 49.19 -1.17
N LEU A 508 6.24 48.27 -1.59
CA LEU A 508 7.69 48.42 -1.42
C LEU A 508 8.25 49.59 -2.24
N ASN A 509 7.71 49.82 -3.43
CA ASN A 509 8.09 50.98 -4.25
C ASN A 509 7.65 52.30 -3.61
N LEU A 510 6.40 52.39 -3.12
CA LEU A 510 5.89 53.56 -2.40
C LEU A 510 6.66 53.84 -1.10
N ALA A 511 7.17 52.80 -0.45
CA ALA A 511 8.02 52.89 0.73
C ALA A 511 9.48 53.26 0.41
N GLY A 512 9.83 53.48 -0.87
CA GLY A 512 11.19 53.86 -1.29
C GLY A 512 12.22 52.73 -1.16
N VAL A 513 11.79 51.47 -1.07
CA VAL A 513 12.68 50.32 -0.93
C VAL A 513 13.43 50.10 -2.25
N GLY A 514 14.76 50.10 -2.22
CA GLY A 514 15.59 49.88 -3.40
C GLY A 514 15.33 48.52 -4.07
N THR A 515 15.46 48.47 -5.40
CA THR A 515 15.13 47.30 -6.24
C THR A 515 15.79 46.00 -5.80
N TYR A 516 17.02 46.08 -5.27
CA TYR A 516 17.72 44.93 -4.70
C TYR A 516 16.96 44.29 -3.53
N TRP A 517 16.50 45.11 -2.58
CA TRP A 517 15.78 44.65 -1.39
C TRP A 517 14.37 44.16 -1.71
N GLN A 518 13.75 44.70 -2.76
CA GLN A 518 12.48 44.18 -3.27
C GLN A 518 12.63 42.72 -3.75
N ARG A 519 13.72 42.39 -4.46
CA ARG A 519 14.00 41.02 -4.90
C ARG A 519 14.24 40.06 -3.73
N VAL A 520 14.95 40.52 -2.69
CA VAL A 520 15.13 39.75 -1.45
C VAL A 520 13.79 39.47 -0.79
N ALA A 521 12.88 40.45 -0.74
CA ALA A 521 11.54 40.26 -0.18
C ALA A 521 10.72 39.22 -0.98
N VAL A 522 10.77 39.25 -2.31
CA VAL A 522 10.13 38.24 -3.17
C VAL A 522 10.70 36.84 -2.87
N GLY A 523 12.03 36.71 -2.77
CA GLY A 523 12.68 35.46 -2.42
C GLY A 523 12.25 34.92 -1.05
N LEU A 524 12.14 35.79 -0.04
CA LEU A 524 11.65 35.42 1.30
C LEU A 524 10.19 34.95 1.27
N VAL A 525 9.34 35.56 0.44
CA VAL A 525 7.95 35.12 0.27
C VAL A 525 7.89 33.71 -0.32
N ILE A 526 8.72 33.38 -1.32
CA ILE A 526 8.80 32.03 -1.88
C ILE A 526 9.20 31.02 -0.81
N VAL A 527 10.25 31.33 -0.04
CA VAL A 527 10.75 30.44 1.03
C VAL A 527 9.70 30.25 2.12
N ALA A 528 9.02 31.33 2.53
CA ALA A 528 7.97 31.27 3.54
C ALA A 528 6.75 30.47 3.06
N ALA A 529 6.32 30.66 1.80
CA ALA A 529 5.23 29.91 1.20
C ALA A 529 5.58 28.42 1.07
N ALA A 530 6.80 28.09 0.63
CA ALA A 530 7.28 26.72 0.55
C ALA A 530 7.39 26.06 1.94
N ALA A 531 7.82 26.81 2.96
CA ALA A 531 7.86 26.32 4.34
C ALA A 531 6.46 26.09 4.93
N ALA A 532 5.52 26.99 4.65
CA ALA A 532 4.12 26.86 5.08
C ALA A 532 3.43 25.66 4.41
N ASP A 533 3.71 25.43 3.12
CA ASP A 533 3.26 24.25 2.38
C ASP A 533 3.82 22.95 3.00
N GLN A 534 5.13 22.92 3.28
CA GLN A 534 5.78 21.79 3.93
C GLN A 534 5.25 21.51 5.35
N LEU A 535 4.83 22.56 6.08
CA LEU A 535 4.20 22.43 7.40
C LEU A 535 2.73 21.96 7.31
N ARG A 536 1.99 22.37 6.29
CA ARG A 536 0.62 21.91 6.04
C ARG A 536 0.56 20.44 5.67
N HIS A 537 1.51 19.95 4.89
CA HIS A 537 1.63 18.53 4.52
C HIS A 537 2.25 17.63 5.61
N ARG A 538 2.66 18.21 6.75
CA ARG A 538 3.09 17.47 7.94
C ARG A 538 1.96 17.19 8.94
N ARG A 539 0.76 17.75 8.73
CA ARG A 539 -0.47 17.39 9.44
C ARG A 539 -1.29 16.44 8.58
#